data_AF-A0A2D8EXP7-F1
#
_entry.id   AF-A0A2D8EXP7-F1
#
_cell.length_a   1.000
_cell.length_b   1.000
_cell.length_c   1.000
_cell.angle_alpha   90.00
_cell.angle_beta   90.00
_cell.angle_gamma   90.00
#
_symmetry.space_group_name_H-M   'P 1'
#
loop_
_entity.id
_entity.type
_entity.pdbx_description
1 polymer ?
#
loop_
_entity_poly.entity_id
_entity_poly.type
_entity_poly.pdbx_seq_one_letter_code
_entity_poly.pdbx_strand_id
1 'polypeptide(L)'
;MKTRDRILHVSLLLFNEEGEAQQTAVDISNALDISPGNLYYHFKGKDAIIHALFDRFEDEMRIILSGSRGRITSLEDSWVYLYIILEEIYDFRFFYRDLGLLLDRYPDLAKRFRSILSRMRTALVDVLDELTAGSVLRLDPRLREVLTDQFMTTLTFWLAEDHLNADSHDGPTLIHRTVLQVMCLLPPYMGDRGVETLTDLFEHYDTVVA
;
A
#
# COMPACT_ATOMS: atom_id res chain seq x y z
N MET A 1 6.79 -12.66 -22.24
CA MET A 1 7.31 -12.52 -20.86
C MET A 1 8.56 -13.37 -20.69
N LYS A 2 9.66 -12.85 -20.12
CA LYS A 2 10.87 -13.65 -19.87
C LYS A 2 10.60 -14.65 -18.73
N THR A 3 11.26 -15.81 -18.72
CA THR A 3 11.07 -16.84 -17.67
C THR A 3 11.27 -16.29 -16.26
N ARG A 4 12.27 -15.41 -16.07
CA ARG A 4 12.50 -14.71 -14.80
C ARG A 4 11.28 -13.91 -14.32
N ASP A 5 10.63 -13.18 -15.22
CA ASP A 5 9.44 -12.37 -14.89
C ASP A 5 8.24 -13.27 -14.59
N ARG A 6 8.11 -14.38 -15.32
CA ARG A 6 7.08 -15.39 -15.04
C ARG A 6 7.24 -15.99 -13.64
N ILE A 7 8.48 -16.29 -13.23
CA ILE A 7 8.78 -16.79 -11.87
C ILE A 7 8.32 -15.78 -10.83
N LEU A 8 8.70 -14.50 -10.98
CA LEU A 8 8.31 -13.45 -10.03
C LEU A 8 6.79 -13.29 -9.95
N HIS A 9 6.11 -13.25 -11.10
CA HIS A 9 4.65 -13.09 -11.14
C HIS A 9 3.92 -14.24 -10.43
N VAL A 10 4.24 -15.50 -10.76
CA VAL A 10 3.58 -16.66 -10.12
C VAL A 10 3.94 -16.76 -8.64
N SER A 11 5.19 -16.44 -8.27
CA SER A 11 5.58 -16.43 -6.85
C SER A 11 4.81 -15.38 -6.07
N LEU A 12 4.63 -14.19 -6.64
CA LEU A 12 3.85 -13.12 -6.01
C LEU A 12 2.40 -13.55 -5.77
N LEU A 13 1.76 -14.19 -6.77
CA LEU A 13 0.40 -14.73 -6.62
C LEU A 13 0.33 -15.76 -5.49
N LEU A 14 1.22 -16.76 -5.48
CA LEU A 14 1.26 -17.78 -4.44
C LEU A 14 1.51 -17.18 -3.05
N PHE A 15 2.43 -16.22 -2.91
CA PHE A 15 2.69 -15.57 -1.62
C PHE A 15 1.49 -14.73 -1.17
N ASN A 16 0.80 -14.07 -2.10
CA ASN A 16 -0.38 -13.29 -1.82
C ASN A 16 -1.63 -14.14 -1.50
N GLU A 17 -1.69 -15.39 -1.93
CA GLU A 17 -2.82 -16.30 -1.67
C GLU A 17 -2.56 -17.15 -0.42
N GLU A 18 -1.36 -17.72 -0.29
CA GLU A 18 -1.04 -18.76 0.68
C GLU A 18 0.00 -18.32 1.73
N GLY A 19 0.62 -17.16 1.54
CA GLY A 19 1.70 -16.65 2.39
C GLY A 19 3.07 -17.22 2.03
N GLU A 20 4.12 -16.40 2.14
CA GLU A 20 5.48 -16.83 1.75
C GLU A 20 5.97 -18.05 2.55
N ALA A 21 5.62 -18.12 3.84
CA ALA A 21 6.10 -19.14 4.75
C ALA A 21 5.64 -20.56 4.36
N GLN A 22 4.48 -20.68 3.69
CA GLN A 22 3.90 -21.95 3.26
C GLN A 22 4.47 -22.44 1.92
N GLN A 23 5.14 -21.55 1.17
CA GLN A 23 5.67 -21.87 -0.15
C GLN A 23 7.15 -22.25 -0.10
N THR A 24 7.54 -23.24 -0.90
CA THR A 24 8.94 -23.58 -1.16
C THR A 24 9.33 -23.29 -2.62
N ALA A 25 10.64 -23.28 -2.91
CA ALA A 25 11.13 -23.17 -4.28
C ALA A 25 10.65 -24.33 -5.17
N VAL A 26 10.38 -25.51 -4.58
CA VAL A 26 9.84 -26.66 -5.31
C VAL A 26 8.37 -26.41 -5.68
N ASP A 27 7.57 -25.92 -4.74
CA ASP A 27 6.15 -25.61 -4.98
C ASP A 27 5.99 -24.56 -6.08
N ILE A 28 6.81 -23.49 -6.04
CA ILE A 28 6.85 -22.47 -7.09
C ILE A 28 7.25 -23.08 -8.43
N SER A 29 8.24 -23.98 -8.47
CA SER A 29 8.63 -24.64 -9.72
C SER A 29 7.54 -25.54 -10.29
N ASN A 30 6.79 -26.23 -9.43
CA ASN A 30 5.65 -27.08 -9.81
C ASN A 30 4.50 -26.23 -10.36
N ALA A 31 4.15 -25.11 -9.71
CA ALA A 31 3.12 -24.19 -10.17
C ALA A 31 3.44 -23.57 -11.55
N LEU A 32 4.73 -23.47 -11.88
CA LEU A 32 5.22 -22.94 -13.15
C LEU A 32 5.40 -23.99 -14.25
N ASP A 33 5.21 -25.27 -13.94
CA ASP A 33 5.56 -26.42 -14.80
C ASP A 33 7.01 -26.34 -15.32
N ILE A 34 7.96 -26.07 -14.42
CA ILE A 34 9.40 -26.05 -14.70
C ILE A 34 10.17 -26.92 -13.70
N SER A 35 11.35 -27.39 -14.09
CA SER A 35 12.20 -28.12 -13.14
C SER A 35 12.74 -27.18 -12.05
N PRO A 36 12.99 -27.69 -10.83
CA PRO A 36 13.69 -26.93 -9.79
C PRO A 36 15.03 -26.37 -10.28
N GLY A 37 15.77 -27.13 -11.11
CA GLY A 37 17.02 -26.67 -11.72
C GLY A 37 16.86 -25.43 -12.61
N ASN A 38 15.75 -25.33 -13.35
CA ASN A 38 15.43 -24.14 -14.16
C ASN A 38 15.11 -22.94 -13.26
N LEU A 39 14.36 -23.14 -12.17
CA LEU A 39 14.15 -22.08 -11.18
C LEU A 39 15.48 -21.63 -10.56
N TYR A 40 16.33 -22.57 -10.13
CA TYR A 40 17.66 -22.31 -9.56
C TYR A 40 18.63 -21.61 -10.51
N TYR A 41 18.42 -21.73 -11.83
CA TYR A 41 19.18 -20.98 -12.82
C TYR A 41 18.86 -19.48 -12.73
N HIS A 42 17.59 -19.11 -12.49
CA HIS A 42 17.14 -17.72 -12.41
C HIS A 42 17.21 -17.12 -11.00
N PHE A 43 16.87 -17.89 -9.98
CA PHE A 43 16.83 -17.47 -8.58
C PHE A 43 17.40 -18.56 -7.68
N LYS A 44 18.32 -18.21 -6.78
CA LYS A 44 18.97 -19.17 -5.87
C LYS A 44 18.08 -19.52 -4.68
N GLY A 45 16.90 -20.06 -4.96
CA GLY A 45 15.87 -20.39 -3.97
C GLY A 45 14.85 -19.28 -3.75
N LYS A 46 13.94 -19.51 -2.79
CA LYS A 46 12.80 -18.64 -2.48
C LYS A 46 13.22 -17.25 -2.00
N ASP A 47 14.25 -17.17 -1.15
CA ASP A 47 14.67 -15.89 -0.58
C ASP A 47 15.13 -14.91 -1.67
N ALA A 48 15.83 -15.39 -2.71
CA ALA A 48 16.23 -14.57 -3.84
C ALA A 48 15.02 -14.03 -4.65
N ILE A 49 13.90 -14.76 -4.67
CA ILE A 49 12.64 -14.32 -5.28
C ILE A 49 12.01 -13.23 -4.41
N ILE A 50 11.93 -13.44 -3.09
CA ILE A 50 11.37 -12.47 -2.14
C ILE A 50 12.12 -11.14 -2.20
N HIS A 51 13.45 -11.17 -2.23
CA HIS A 51 14.25 -9.95 -2.36
C HIS A 51 14.00 -9.24 -3.70
N ALA A 52 13.91 -9.99 -4.80
CA ALA A 52 13.63 -9.41 -6.10
C ALA A 52 12.20 -8.85 -6.24
N LEU A 53 11.22 -9.41 -5.52
CA LEU A 53 9.89 -8.82 -5.39
C LEU A 53 9.94 -7.55 -4.54
N PHE A 54 10.68 -7.56 -3.44
CA PHE A 54 10.85 -6.39 -2.58
C PHE A 54 11.56 -5.25 -3.32
N ASP A 55 12.55 -5.56 -4.16
CA ASP A 55 13.21 -4.57 -5.01
C ASP A 55 12.21 -3.87 -5.95
N ARG A 56 11.28 -4.63 -6.54
CA ARG A 56 10.21 -4.07 -7.39
C ARG A 56 9.28 -3.17 -6.58
N PHE A 57 8.76 -3.69 -5.48
CA PHE A 57 7.89 -2.94 -4.57
C PHE A 57 8.55 -1.64 -4.07
N GLU A 58 9.81 -1.69 -3.65
CA GLU A 58 10.55 -0.50 -3.19
C GLU A 58 10.75 0.51 -4.32
N ASP A 59 11.05 0.06 -5.53
CA ASP A 59 11.23 0.92 -6.70
C ASP A 59 9.92 1.61 -7.10
N GLU A 60 8.81 0.87 -7.12
CA GLU A 60 7.47 1.35 -7.47
C GLU A 60 6.95 2.33 -6.39
N MET A 61 7.02 1.95 -5.12
CA MET A 61 6.71 2.84 -4.00
C MET A 61 7.57 4.12 -4.01
N ARG A 62 8.86 4.03 -4.36
CA ARG A 62 9.70 5.24 -4.48
C ARG A 62 9.17 6.19 -5.55
N ILE A 63 8.73 5.67 -6.69
CA ILE A 63 8.18 6.47 -7.79
C ILE A 63 6.87 7.11 -7.34
N ILE A 64 5.94 6.31 -6.81
CA ILE A 64 4.64 6.77 -6.32
C ILE A 64 4.81 7.87 -5.27
N LEU A 65 5.60 7.62 -4.22
CA LEU A 65 5.79 8.55 -3.11
C LEU A 65 6.52 9.86 -3.51
N SER A 66 7.25 9.84 -4.63
CA SER A 66 7.86 11.07 -5.18
C SER A 66 6.88 11.92 -5.99
N GLY A 67 5.72 11.36 -6.34
CA GLY A 67 4.70 11.97 -7.19
C GLY A 67 3.84 13.02 -6.52
N SER A 68 3.76 13.06 -5.18
CA SER A 68 2.89 14.01 -4.46
C SER A 68 3.31 15.46 -4.62
N ARG A 69 4.62 15.73 -4.69
CA ARG A 69 5.16 17.09 -4.58
C ARG A 69 4.65 18.03 -5.67
N GLY A 70 3.89 19.03 -5.24
CA GLY A 70 3.32 20.11 -6.04
C GLY A 70 2.19 19.69 -6.95
N ARG A 71 1.57 18.51 -6.71
CA ARG A 71 0.51 17.96 -7.57
C ARG A 71 -0.78 17.67 -6.83
N ILE A 72 -0.79 17.63 -5.50
CA ILE A 72 -1.96 17.25 -4.73
C ILE A 72 -2.60 18.50 -4.15
N THR A 73 -3.48 19.11 -4.94
CA THR A 73 -4.06 20.42 -4.64
C THR A 73 -5.53 20.36 -4.22
N SER A 74 -6.14 19.19 -4.31
CA SER A 74 -7.54 18.95 -4.00
C SER A 74 -7.76 17.61 -3.29
N LEU A 75 -8.98 17.39 -2.80
CA LEU A 75 -9.37 16.10 -2.22
C LEU A 75 -9.50 15.00 -3.27
N GLU A 76 -9.87 15.35 -4.51
CA GLU A 76 -9.90 14.39 -5.62
C GLU A 76 -8.49 13.90 -5.96
N ASP A 77 -7.52 14.82 -6.04
CA ASP A 77 -6.10 14.45 -6.21
C ASP A 77 -5.63 13.56 -5.06
N SER A 78 -6.04 13.89 -3.82
CA SER A 78 -5.69 13.13 -2.62
C SER A 78 -6.27 11.71 -2.66
N TRP A 79 -7.52 11.56 -3.11
CA TRP A 79 -8.19 10.28 -3.25
C TRP A 79 -7.46 9.39 -4.24
N VAL A 80 -7.18 9.90 -5.44
CA VAL A 80 -6.45 9.17 -6.49
C VAL A 80 -5.05 8.77 -5.99
N TYR A 81 -4.37 9.70 -5.32
CA TYR A 81 -3.03 9.44 -4.79
C TYR A 81 -3.00 8.34 -3.71
N LEU A 82 -3.93 8.39 -2.76
CA LEU A 82 -4.08 7.36 -1.73
C LEU A 82 -4.47 6.01 -2.34
N TYR A 83 -5.34 6.01 -3.35
CA TYR A 83 -5.72 4.80 -4.08
C TYR A 83 -4.49 4.14 -4.70
N ILE A 84 -3.63 4.89 -5.42
CA ILE A 84 -2.42 4.36 -6.06
C ILE A 84 -1.47 3.75 -5.01
N ILE A 85 -1.28 4.40 -3.86
CA ILE A 85 -0.44 3.85 -2.78
C ILE A 85 -1.02 2.53 -2.26
N LEU A 86 -2.33 2.48 -2.02
CA LEU A 86 -2.99 1.30 -1.47
C LEU A 86 -3.07 0.15 -2.49
N GLU A 87 -3.22 0.45 -3.77
CA GLU A 87 -3.18 -0.51 -4.87
C GLU A 87 -1.79 -1.18 -4.93
N GLU A 88 -0.71 -0.41 -4.88
CA GLU A 88 0.65 -0.95 -4.81
C GLU A 88 0.87 -1.84 -3.58
N ILE A 89 0.38 -1.40 -2.41
CA ILE A 89 0.41 -2.22 -1.19
C ILE A 89 -0.41 -3.50 -1.37
N TYR A 90 -1.54 -3.45 -2.05
CA TYR A 90 -2.41 -4.60 -2.28
C TYR A 90 -1.79 -5.61 -3.26
N ASP A 91 -1.11 -5.14 -4.30
CA ASP A 91 -0.40 -5.96 -5.27
C ASP A 91 0.74 -6.76 -4.62
N PHE A 92 1.37 -6.19 -3.60
CA PHE A 92 2.41 -6.83 -2.79
C PHE A 92 1.95 -7.18 -1.35
N ARG A 93 0.65 -7.38 -1.15
CA ARG A 93 0.00 -7.53 0.18
C ARG A 93 0.62 -8.56 1.11
N PHE A 94 1.28 -9.60 0.59
CA PHE A 94 1.97 -10.57 1.44
C PHE A 94 3.07 -9.93 2.32
N PHE A 95 3.67 -8.81 1.90
CA PHE A 95 4.61 -8.07 2.73
C PHE A 95 3.95 -7.40 3.94
N TYR A 96 2.68 -7.02 3.83
CA TYR A 96 1.95 -6.26 4.85
C TYR A 96 1.10 -7.12 5.79
N ARG A 97 0.52 -8.22 5.31
CA ARG A 97 -0.37 -9.09 6.11
C ARG A 97 0.28 -9.62 7.39
N ASP A 98 1.53 -10.06 7.30
CA ASP A 98 2.31 -10.59 8.43
C ASP A 98 3.63 -9.81 8.61
N LEU A 99 3.57 -8.48 8.53
CA LEU A 99 4.74 -7.61 8.46
C LEU A 99 5.80 -7.90 9.54
N GLY A 100 5.39 -8.07 10.80
CA GLY A 100 6.33 -8.35 11.90
C GLY A 100 7.12 -9.64 11.70
N LEU A 101 6.43 -10.74 11.41
CA LEU A 101 7.05 -12.05 11.19
C LEU A 101 7.94 -12.06 9.94
N LEU A 102 7.51 -11.40 8.88
CA LEU A 102 8.29 -11.25 7.66
C LEU A 102 9.60 -10.50 7.93
N LEU A 103 9.54 -9.38 8.65
CA LEU A 103 10.73 -8.56 8.94
C LEU A 103 11.70 -9.23 9.94
N ASP A 104 11.20 -10.09 10.84
CA ASP A 104 12.04 -10.92 11.70
C ASP A 104 12.79 -12.00 10.89
N ARG A 105 12.13 -12.58 9.87
CA ARG A 105 12.73 -13.57 8.96
C ARG A 105 13.74 -12.94 8.00
N TYR A 106 13.50 -11.70 7.57
CA TYR A 106 14.32 -10.95 6.61
C TYR A 106 14.81 -9.61 7.21
N PRO A 107 15.78 -9.61 8.14
CA PRO A 107 16.20 -8.40 8.86
C PRO A 107 16.79 -7.29 7.98
N ASP A 108 17.36 -7.64 6.83
CA ASP A 108 17.89 -6.68 5.85
C ASP A 108 16.76 -5.88 5.18
N LEU A 109 15.61 -6.52 4.91
CA LEU A 109 14.41 -5.87 4.40
C LEU A 109 13.81 -4.91 5.43
N ALA A 110 13.95 -5.19 6.73
CA ALA A 110 13.40 -4.32 7.78
C ALA A 110 13.94 -2.89 7.73
N LYS A 111 15.22 -2.70 7.39
CA LYS A 111 15.80 -1.35 7.23
C LYS A 111 15.20 -0.62 6.03
N ARG A 112 15.02 -1.34 4.92
CA ARG A 112 14.47 -0.81 3.67
C ARG A 112 12.99 -0.44 3.83
N PHE A 113 12.22 -1.31 4.47
CA PHE A 113 10.81 -1.06 4.80
C PHE A 113 10.63 0.17 5.69
N ARG A 114 11.47 0.35 6.72
CA ARG A 114 11.47 1.59 7.53
C ARG A 114 11.77 2.83 6.69
N SER A 115 12.60 2.73 5.65
CA SER A 115 12.84 3.84 4.72
C SER A 115 11.60 4.17 3.89
N ILE A 116 10.86 3.15 3.42
CA ILE A 116 9.58 3.33 2.72
C ILE A 116 8.58 4.03 3.63
N LEU A 117 8.41 3.58 4.87
CA LEU A 117 7.49 4.21 5.83
C LEU A 117 7.88 5.67 6.14
N SER A 118 9.17 5.97 6.25
CA SER A 118 9.66 7.34 6.43
C SER A 118 9.32 8.23 5.23
N ARG A 119 9.50 7.74 4.01
CA ARG A 119 9.12 8.46 2.77
C ARG A 119 7.61 8.64 2.67
N MET A 120 6.83 7.62 3.03
CA MET A 120 5.37 7.68 3.02
C MET A 120 4.87 8.76 3.99
N ARG A 121 5.45 8.81 5.20
CA ARG A 121 5.19 9.88 6.17
C ARG A 121 5.50 11.25 5.59
N THR A 122 6.67 11.43 4.97
CA THR A 122 7.01 12.72 4.32
C THR A 122 6.01 13.09 3.24
N ALA A 123 5.61 12.13 2.39
CA ALA A 123 4.64 12.39 1.33
C ALA A 123 3.27 12.81 1.88
N LEU A 124 2.79 12.19 2.96
CA LEU A 124 1.54 12.57 3.62
C LEU A 124 1.61 13.96 4.25
N VAL A 125 2.74 14.31 4.87
CA VAL A 125 2.95 15.67 5.38
C VAL A 125 2.95 16.68 4.24
N ASP A 126 3.65 16.38 3.13
CA ASP A 126 3.68 17.23 1.94
C ASP A 126 2.25 17.47 1.41
N VAL A 127 1.41 16.42 1.34
CA VAL A 127 -0.01 16.54 0.94
C VAL A 127 -0.81 17.44 1.89
N LEU A 128 -0.71 17.22 3.21
CA LEU A 128 -1.42 18.04 4.19
C LEU A 128 -0.98 19.52 4.14
N ASP A 129 0.31 19.76 3.88
CA ASP A 129 0.88 21.11 3.74
C ASP A 129 0.39 21.78 2.45
N GLU A 130 0.32 21.07 1.33
CA GLU A 130 -0.23 21.57 0.06
C GLU A 130 -1.71 21.94 0.20
N LEU A 131 -2.52 21.07 0.81
CA LEU A 131 -3.95 21.34 1.06
C LEU A 131 -4.15 22.52 2.02
N THR A 132 -3.28 22.68 3.02
CA THR A 132 -3.33 23.82 3.95
C THR A 132 -2.92 25.12 3.25
N ALA A 133 -1.84 25.10 2.45
CA ALA A 133 -1.39 26.24 1.67
C ALA A 133 -2.45 26.68 0.63
N GLY A 134 -3.16 25.72 0.04
CA GLY A 134 -4.30 25.94 -0.86
C GLY A 134 -5.58 26.39 -0.17
N SER A 135 -5.58 26.57 1.17
CA SER A 135 -6.76 26.91 1.98
C SER A 135 -7.91 25.89 1.90
N VAL A 136 -7.63 24.65 1.47
CA VAL A 136 -8.58 23.52 1.53
C VAL A 136 -8.76 23.08 2.98
N LEU A 137 -7.65 23.03 3.74
CA LEU A 137 -7.63 22.67 5.16
C LEU A 137 -7.18 23.85 6.03
N ARG A 138 -7.69 23.88 7.26
CA ARG A 138 -7.27 24.78 8.34
C ARG A 138 -6.76 23.94 9.51
N LEU A 139 -5.50 23.54 9.43
CA LEU A 139 -4.88 22.66 10.43
C LEU A 139 -4.00 23.43 11.41
N ASP A 140 -4.15 23.11 12.70
CA ASP A 140 -3.11 23.41 13.69
C ASP A 140 -1.89 22.51 13.43
N PRO A 141 -0.65 23.03 13.47
CA PRO A 141 0.55 22.21 13.28
C PRO A 141 0.64 20.97 14.16
N ARG A 142 0.06 20.99 15.37
CA ARG A 142 0.00 19.85 16.29
C ARG A 142 -0.96 18.76 15.79
N LEU A 143 -2.07 19.17 15.17
CA LEU A 143 -3.03 18.23 14.60
C LEU A 143 -2.50 17.57 13.32
N ARG A 144 -1.65 18.27 12.56
CA ARG A 144 -1.00 17.69 11.38
C ARG A 144 -0.20 16.43 11.72
N GLU A 145 0.58 16.45 12.80
CA GLU A 145 1.35 15.28 13.24
C GLU A 145 0.43 14.12 13.63
N VAL A 146 -0.63 14.40 14.40
CA VAL A 146 -1.61 13.40 14.83
C VAL A 146 -2.35 12.77 13.64
N LEU A 147 -2.80 13.58 12.68
CA LEU A 147 -3.43 13.08 11.45
C LEU A 147 -2.48 12.24 10.62
N THR A 148 -1.22 12.68 10.50
CA THR A 148 -0.19 11.91 9.79
C THR A 148 0.02 10.55 10.46
N ASP A 149 0.09 10.48 11.78
CA ASP A 149 0.22 9.22 12.52
C ASP A 149 -0.99 8.31 12.34
N GLN A 150 -2.19 8.88 12.34
CA GLN A 150 -3.42 8.13 12.09
C GLN A 150 -3.44 7.57 10.66
N PHE A 151 -3.08 8.37 9.66
CA PHE A 151 -3.00 7.93 8.26
C PHE A 151 -1.94 6.85 8.09
N MET A 152 -0.74 7.04 8.66
CA MET A 152 0.31 6.03 8.65
C MET A 152 -0.16 4.71 9.26
N THR A 153 -0.90 4.76 10.38
CA THR A 153 -1.45 3.56 11.03
C THR A 153 -2.43 2.85 10.12
N THR A 154 -3.40 3.57 9.56
CA THR A 154 -4.39 3.00 8.62
C THR A 154 -3.72 2.41 7.38
N LEU A 155 -2.86 3.16 6.69
CA LEU A 155 -2.18 2.70 5.47
C LEU A 155 -1.22 1.51 5.71
N THR A 156 -0.69 1.36 6.94
CA THR A 156 0.22 0.25 7.28
C THR A 156 -0.54 -1.01 7.69
N PHE A 157 -1.72 -0.89 8.31
CA PHE A 157 -2.39 -2.01 8.98
C PHE A 157 -3.80 -2.35 8.47
N TRP A 158 -4.32 -1.66 7.45
CA TRP A 158 -5.64 -1.95 6.86
C TRP A 158 -5.84 -3.42 6.43
N LEU A 159 -4.80 -4.07 5.88
CA LEU A 159 -4.86 -5.49 5.49
C LEU A 159 -4.91 -6.44 6.69
N ALA A 160 -4.27 -6.07 7.80
CA ALA A 160 -4.32 -6.85 9.03
C ALA A 160 -5.69 -6.72 9.70
N GLU A 161 -6.28 -5.51 9.66
CA GLU A 161 -7.66 -5.27 10.11
C GLU A 161 -8.67 -6.07 9.28
N ASP A 162 -8.60 -6.00 7.94
CA ASP A 162 -9.48 -6.74 7.03
C ASP A 162 -9.44 -8.26 7.30
N HIS A 163 -8.24 -8.81 7.48
CA HIS A 163 -8.07 -10.23 7.80
C HIS A 163 -8.76 -10.64 9.11
N LEU A 164 -8.80 -9.76 10.11
CA LEU A 164 -9.46 -10.02 11.39
C LEU A 164 -10.99 -9.92 11.32
N ASN A 165 -11.51 -9.09 10.42
CA ASN A 165 -12.95 -8.87 10.28
C ASN A 165 -13.66 -10.01 9.52
N ALA A 166 -12.91 -10.90 8.85
CA ALA A 166 -13.42 -12.05 8.10
C ALA A 166 -14.46 -11.73 7.01
N ASP A 167 -14.53 -10.47 6.58
CA ASP A 167 -15.37 -10.01 5.48
C ASP A 167 -14.73 -10.41 4.14
N SER A 168 -15.54 -10.83 3.16
CA SER A 168 -15.04 -11.02 1.80
C SER A 168 -15.21 -9.72 1.00
N HIS A 169 -14.15 -8.94 0.88
CA HIS A 169 -14.08 -7.81 -0.05
C HIS A 169 -13.26 -8.21 -1.27
N ASP A 170 -13.64 -7.73 -2.46
CA ASP A 170 -12.68 -7.67 -3.56
C ASP A 170 -11.62 -6.58 -3.27
N GLY A 171 -10.47 -6.69 -3.93
CA GLY A 171 -9.35 -5.75 -3.73
C GLY A 171 -9.74 -4.29 -3.94
N PRO A 172 -10.35 -3.92 -5.08
CA PRO A 172 -10.75 -2.54 -5.36
C PRO A 172 -11.70 -1.95 -4.30
N THR A 173 -12.71 -2.70 -3.87
CA THR A 173 -13.66 -2.25 -2.84
C THR A 173 -12.94 -1.99 -1.52
N LEU A 174 -12.05 -2.90 -1.12
CA LEU A 174 -11.28 -2.72 0.11
C LEU A 174 -10.37 -1.48 0.04
N ILE A 175 -9.70 -1.26 -1.09
CA ILE A 175 -8.86 -0.08 -1.31
C ILE A 175 -9.70 1.20 -1.19
N HIS A 176 -10.81 1.31 -1.93
CA HIS A 176 -11.69 2.48 -1.88
C HIS A 176 -12.25 2.72 -0.47
N ARG A 177 -12.59 1.65 0.26
CA ARG A 177 -13.04 1.75 1.65
C ARG A 177 -11.96 2.34 2.55
N THR A 178 -10.71 1.91 2.40
CA THR A 178 -9.57 2.46 3.15
C THR A 178 -9.26 3.91 2.76
N VAL A 179 -9.36 4.27 1.47
CA VAL A 179 -9.25 5.68 1.04
C VAL A 179 -10.33 6.53 1.71
N LEU A 180 -11.59 6.09 1.69
CA LEU A 180 -12.70 6.78 2.34
C LEU A 180 -12.45 6.99 3.83
N GLN A 181 -12.00 5.96 4.55
CA GLN A 181 -11.70 6.04 5.99
C GLN A 181 -10.66 7.13 6.29
N VAL A 182 -9.59 7.21 5.49
CA VAL A 182 -8.57 8.25 5.61
C VAL A 182 -9.16 9.63 5.30
N MET A 183 -9.93 9.74 4.22
CA MET A 183 -10.49 11.00 3.73
C MET A 183 -11.52 11.59 4.69
N CYS A 184 -12.34 10.77 5.33
CA CYS A 184 -13.34 11.18 6.32
C CYS A 184 -12.75 11.85 7.58
N LEU A 185 -11.43 11.81 7.78
CA LEU A 185 -10.76 12.51 8.87
C LEU A 185 -10.45 13.97 8.55
N LEU A 186 -10.56 14.40 7.27
CA LEU A 186 -10.27 15.77 6.85
C LEU A 186 -11.43 16.79 6.99
N PRO A 187 -12.70 16.43 6.72
CA PRO A 187 -13.83 17.37 6.76
C PRO A 187 -13.94 18.26 8.00
N PRO A 188 -13.66 17.79 9.24
CA PRO A 188 -13.69 18.65 10.43
C PRO A 188 -12.77 19.88 10.35
N TYR A 189 -11.77 19.86 9.47
CA TYR A 189 -10.76 20.91 9.32
C TYR A 189 -10.99 21.81 8.10
N MET A 190 -12.15 21.68 7.44
CA MET A 190 -12.50 22.44 6.22
C MET A 190 -13.43 23.64 6.46
N GLY A 191 -13.80 23.89 7.72
CA GLY A 191 -14.78 24.92 8.08
C GLY A 191 -16.17 24.59 7.51
N ASP A 192 -16.87 25.59 6.97
CA ASP A 192 -18.25 25.46 6.52
C ASP A 192 -18.43 24.44 5.37
N ARG A 193 -17.37 24.15 4.62
CA ARG A 193 -17.37 23.17 3.52
C ARG A 193 -17.29 21.72 3.98
N GLY A 194 -17.00 21.46 5.26
CA GLY A 194 -16.76 20.10 5.76
C GLY A 194 -17.97 19.18 5.61
N VAL A 195 -19.17 19.67 5.91
CA VAL A 195 -20.39 18.84 5.83
C VAL A 195 -20.70 18.46 4.38
N GLU A 196 -20.66 19.42 3.46
CA GLU A 196 -20.86 19.19 2.02
C GLU A 196 -19.81 18.21 1.49
N THR A 197 -18.54 18.42 1.84
CA THR A 197 -17.44 17.53 1.44
C THR A 197 -17.65 16.09 1.93
N LEU A 198 -18.16 15.90 3.14
CA LEU A 198 -18.43 14.56 3.67
C LEU A 198 -19.51 13.86 2.84
N THR A 199 -20.56 14.58 2.42
CA THR A 199 -21.58 14.05 1.50
C THR A 199 -20.96 13.68 0.15
N ASP A 200 -20.15 14.57 -0.45
CA ASP A 200 -19.49 14.32 -1.73
C ASP A 200 -18.58 13.07 -1.68
N LEU A 201 -17.86 12.87 -0.58
CA LEU A 201 -17.00 11.69 -0.38
C LEU A 201 -17.81 10.38 -0.36
N PHE A 202 -18.96 10.37 0.30
CA PHE A 202 -19.83 9.19 0.32
C PHE A 202 -20.47 8.93 -1.05
N GLU A 203 -20.95 9.97 -1.74
CA GLU A 203 -21.51 9.82 -3.09
C GLU A 203 -20.46 9.32 -4.10
N HIS A 204 -19.23 9.83 -4.00
CA HIS A 204 -18.11 9.35 -4.80
C HIS A 204 -17.79 7.88 -4.49
N TYR A 205 -17.70 7.52 -3.21
CA TYR A 205 -17.46 6.14 -2.78
C TYR A 205 -18.52 5.19 -3.34
N ASP A 206 -19.81 5.51 -3.16
CA ASP A 206 -20.93 4.70 -3.66
C ASP A 206 -20.87 4.51 -5.18
N THR A 207 -20.36 5.51 -5.91
CA THR A 207 -20.20 5.44 -7.36
C THR A 207 -19.05 4.50 -7.79
N VAL A 208 -17.93 4.49 -7.06
CA VAL A 208 -16.74 3.69 -7.43
C VAL A 208 -16.80 2.24 -6.95
N VAL A 209 -17.70 1.91 -6.01
CA VAL A 209 -17.90 0.54 -5.50
C VAL A 209 -19.19 -0.14 -6.01
N ALA A 210 -20.01 0.55 -6.81
CA ALA A 210 -21.22 0.01 -7.44
C ALA A 210 -20.93 -0.88 -8.66
#